data_AF-A0A538CXK9-F1
#
_entry.id   AF-A0A538CXK9-F1
#
_cell.length_a   1.000
_cell.length_b   1.000
_cell.length_c   1.000
_cell.angle_alpha   90.00
_cell.angle_beta   90.00
_cell.angle_gamma   90.00
#
_symmetry.space_group_name_H-M   'P 1'
#
loop_
_entity.id
_entity.type
_entity.pdbx_description
1 polymer ?
#
loop_
_entity_poly.entity_id
_entity_poly.type
_entity_poly.pdbx_seq_one_letter_code
_entity_poly.pdbx_strand_id
1 'polypeptide(L)'
;MHTPDEAIAELEHIRRIGLKVGCIASYVARPVPQFADAPPEVRHRIRFIDAYGIDSVHDYDPFWKRAVDLKVPLACHSPSMGFSDRASSSNYMFNHCGHFAASGDLLARSLFFGGVTKRFPELRVALLEGGVAVGVRLYGDLVARWNKRGGPNMARLNPDNIDRVRYAELIATYGSDLARFSPDELASSLGTGRDAERDDFGRSGVRSSEDIRDQFCTNFYWGCEADDPLVGIAFDPRVNPLGARVPAIMGSDIGHWDVPDFSEPLEEAWELVEHGLLDEEQFRDFVFTNQVKLYGVDPDFFRGTVIESAAAAVVN
;
A
#
# COMPACT_ATOMS: atom_id res chain seq x y z
N MET A 1 -15.19 10.07 5.65
CA MET A 1 -14.91 8.61 5.65
C MET A 1 -15.08 8.00 7.05
N HIS A 2 -15.90 8.57 7.94
CA HIS A 2 -16.17 7.97 9.25
C HIS A 2 -17.12 6.77 9.14
N THR A 3 -18.05 6.83 8.18
CA THR A 3 -18.96 5.74 7.81
C THR A 3 -18.99 5.56 6.29
N PRO A 4 -19.38 4.38 5.77
CA PRO A 4 -19.56 4.16 4.33
C PRO A 4 -20.64 5.04 3.70
N ASP A 5 -21.78 5.22 4.38
CA ASP A 5 -22.92 6.00 3.86
C ASP A 5 -22.56 7.48 3.63
N GLU A 6 -21.86 8.08 4.60
CA GLU A 6 -21.31 9.43 4.48
C GLU A 6 -20.39 9.53 3.26
N ALA A 7 -19.46 8.57 3.13
CA ALA A 7 -18.48 8.58 2.04
C ALA A 7 -19.12 8.39 0.66
N ILE A 8 -20.16 7.56 0.56
CA ILE A 8 -20.95 7.37 -0.66
C ILE A 8 -21.67 8.66 -1.03
N ALA A 9 -22.30 9.34 -0.07
CA ALA A 9 -22.99 10.60 -0.31
C ALA A 9 -22.03 11.67 -0.87
N GLU A 10 -20.80 11.73 -0.34
CA GLU A 10 -19.76 12.63 -0.85
C GLU A 10 -19.31 12.25 -2.27
N LEU A 11 -19.10 10.96 -2.59
CA LEU A 11 -18.78 10.52 -3.95
C LEU A 11 -19.84 10.92 -4.98
N GLU A 12 -21.11 10.79 -4.61
CA GLU A 12 -22.22 11.21 -5.46
C GLU A 12 -22.29 12.73 -5.59
N HIS A 13 -21.96 13.46 -4.52
CA HIS A 13 -21.91 14.91 -4.54
C HIS A 13 -20.82 15.41 -5.50
N ILE A 14 -19.58 14.91 -5.39
CA ILE A 14 -18.47 15.35 -6.24
C ILE A 14 -18.77 15.12 -7.73
N ARG A 15 -19.42 14.00 -8.08
CA ARG A 15 -19.85 13.75 -9.46
C ARG A 15 -20.93 14.73 -9.91
N ARG A 16 -21.89 15.05 -9.04
CA ARG A 16 -22.96 16.01 -9.35
C ARG A 16 -22.44 17.42 -9.64
N ILE A 17 -21.37 17.83 -8.97
CA ILE A 17 -20.75 19.15 -9.18
C ILE A 17 -19.64 19.13 -10.25
N GLY A 18 -19.44 18.00 -10.95
CA GLY A 18 -18.51 17.88 -12.08
C GLY A 18 -17.06 17.62 -11.70
N LEU A 19 -16.75 17.35 -10.43
CA LEU A 19 -15.42 16.87 -10.02
C LEU A 19 -15.23 15.41 -10.47
N LYS A 20 -13.98 15.05 -10.79
CA LYS A 20 -13.63 13.77 -11.42
C LYS A 20 -12.84 12.81 -10.54
N VAL A 21 -12.27 13.29 -9.42
CA VAL A 21 -11.41 12.53 -8.51
C VAL A 21 -11.91 12.73 -7.08
N GLY A 22 -11.94 11.68 -6.29
CA GLY A 22 -12.22 11.76 -4.85
C GLY A 22 -10.92 11.81 -4.06
N CYS A 23 -10.78 12.76 -3.13
CA CYS A 23 -9.69 12.75 -2.16
C CYS A 23 -10.20 12.18 -0.83
N ILE A 24 -9.55 11.16 -0.29
CA ILE A 24 -9.89 10.55 0.98
C ILE A 24 -8.69 10.51 1.92
N ALA A 25 -8.96 10.48 3.22
CA ALA A 25 -7.93 10.13 4.19
C ALA A 25 -7.48 8.68 3.98
N SER A 26 -6.21 8.37 4.23
CA SER A 26 -5.69 6.99 4.14
C SER A 26 -6.15 6.13 5.32
N TYR A 27 -6.60 6.74 6.40
CA TYR A 27 -7.10 6.07 7.59
C TYR A 27 -8.00 6.98 8.43
N VAL A 28 -8.73 6.40 9.37
CA VAL A 28 -9.47 7.12 10.41
C VAL A 28 -9.06 6.64 11.80
N ALA A 29 -8.84 7.58 12.72
CA ALA A 29 -8.62 7.26 14.12
C ALA A 29 -9.98 7.00 14.79
N ARG A 30 -10.20 5.79 15.29
CA ARG A 30 -11.44 5.38 15.96
C ARG A 30 -11.26 5.25 17.46
N PRO A 31 -12.28 5.55 18.28
CA PRO A 31 -12.22 5.30 19.70
C PRO A 31 -12.06 3.81 19.98
N VAL A 32 -11.23 3.44 20.95
CA VAL A 32 -11.15 2.05 21.41
C VAL A 32 -12.44 1.72 22.17
N PRO A 33 -13.23 0.71 21.78
CA PRO A 33 -14.55 0.45 22.34
C PRO A 33 -14.57 0.29 23.87
N GLN A 34 -13.53 -0.34 24.43
CA GLN A 34 -13.36 -0.55 25.88
C GLN A 34 -13.23 0.75 26.67
N PHE A 35 -12.91 1.86 26.00
CA PHE A 35 -12.75 3.19 26.59
C PHE A 35 -13.81 4.17 26.05
N ALA A 36 -14.95 3.68 25.53
CA ALA A 36 -16.01 4.54 25.02
C ALA A 36 -16.57 5.51 26.07
N ASP A 37 -16.68 5.04 27.32
CA ASP A 37 -17.16 5.81 28.48
C ASP A 37 -16.07 6.63 29.17
N ALA A 38 -14.82 6.59 28.66
CA ALA A 38 -13.76 7.41 29.21
C ALA A 38 -14.08 8.90 28.99
N PRO A 39 -13.65 9.78 29.91
CA PRO A 39 -13.80 11.22 29.74
C PRO A 39 -13.26 11.68 28.38
N PRO A 40 -13.88 12.67 27.71
CA PRO A 40 -13.47 13.12 26.37
C PRO A 40 -11.97 13.44 26.28
N GLU A 41 -11.38 13.98 27.34
CA GLU A 41 -9.97 14.32 27.48
C GLU A 41 -9.01 13.12 27.49
N VAL A 42 -9.52 11.93 27.77
CA VAL A 42 -8.79 10.65 27.70
C VAL A 42 -9.13 9.92 26.41
N ARG A 43 -10.41 9.90 26.02
CA ARG A 43 -10.91 9.17 24.86
C ARG A 43 -10.25 9.59 23.55
N HIS A 44 -9.93 10.86 23.36
CA HIS A 44 -9.24 11.33 22.15
C HIS A 44 -7.75 10.88 22.08
N ARG A 45 -7.18 10.45 23.20
CA ARG A 45 -5.79 9.95 23.28
C ARG A 45 -5.71 8.43 23.13
N ILE A 46 -6.83 7.73 23.31
CA ILE A 46 -6.93 6.28 23.21
C ILE A 46 -7.75 5.92 21.97
N ARG A 47 -7.07 5.94 20.83
CA ARG A 47 -7.65 5.63 19.52
C ARG A 47 -6.84 4.54 18.84
N PHE A 48 -7.50 3.72 18.03
CA PHE A 48 -6.83 2.83 17.09
C PHE A 48 -7.02 3.35 15.67
N ILE A 49 -6.13 2.92 14.77
CA ILE A 49 -6.18 3.31 13.38
C ILE A 49 -6.95 2.26 12.58
N ASP A 50 -7.95 2.70 11.84
CA ASP A 50 -8.75 1.90 10.91
C ASP A 50 -8.47 2.38 9.48
N ALA A 51 -8.14 1.44 8.59
CA ALA A 51 -7.78 1.70 7.20
C ALA A 51 -8.77 1.07 6.20
N TYR A 52 -10.05 1.00 6.56
CA TYR A 52 -11.19 0.76 5.66
C TYR A 52 -11.23 -0.59 4.90
N GLY A 53 -10.25 -1.45 5.12
CA GLY A 53 -10.14 -2.79 4.54
C GLY A 53 -10.24 -3.86 5.61
N ILE A 54 -9.16 -4.61 5.82
CA ILE A 54 -9.12 -5.67 6.83
C ILE A 54 -9.42 -5.12 8.22
N ASP A 55 -10.31 -5.80 8.94
CA ASP A 55 -10.70 -5.54 10.33
C ASP A 55 -11.25 -4.13 10.60
N SER A 56 -11.75 -3.45 9.56
CA SER A 56 -12.46 -2.17 9.70
C SER A 56 -13.76 -2.33 10.51
N VAL A 57 -14.14 -1.30 11.27
CA VAL A 57 -15.38 -1.29 12.07
C VAL A 57 -16.64 -1.34 11.20
N HIS A 58 -16.55 -0.82 9.98
CA HIS A 58 -17.65 -0.83 9.02
C HIS A 58 -17.25 -1.61 7.78
N ASP A 59 -18.25 -2.15 7.09
CA ASP A 59 -18.07 -2.68 5.75
C ASP A 59 -18.04 -1.53 4.73
N TYR A 60 -16.86 -1.24 4.18
CA TYR A 60 -16.67 -0.22 3.15
C TYR A 60 -16.83 -0.76 1.72
N ASP A 61 -17.16 -2.04 1.52
CA ASP A 61 -17.42 -2.59 0.18
C ASP A 61 -18.46 -1.79 -0.62
N PRO A 62 -19.58 -1.31 -0.03
CA PRO A 62 -20.51 -0.43 -0.74
C PRO A 62 -19.86 0.88 -1.24
N PHE A 63 -18.91 1.43 -0.48
CA PHE A 63 -18.18 2.64 -0.86
C PHE A 63 -17.21 2.36 -2.02
N TRP A 64 -16.41 1.28 -1.93
CA TRP A 64 -15.48 0.88 -2.99
C TRP A 64 -16.22 0.58 -4.29
N LYS A 65 -17.33 -0.17 -4.19
CA LYS A 65 -18.21 -0.43 -5.32
C LYS A 65 -18.71 0.87 -5.93
N ARG A 66 -19.15 1.83 -5.10
CA ARG A 66 -19.69 3.10 -5.60
C ARG A 66 -18.64 3.93 -6.32
N ALA A 67 -17.40 3.96 -5.83
CA ALA A 67 -16.29 4.61 -6.51
C ALA A 67 -16.06 4.02 -7.91
N VAL A 68 -16.08 2.68 -8.03
CA VAL A 68 -15.98 1.98 -9.32
C VAL A 68 -17.18 2.28 -10.23
N ASP A 69 -18.41 2.17 -9.72
CA ASP A 69 -19.64 2.42 -10.51
C ASP A 69 -19.67 3.86 -11.05
N LEU A 70 -19.20 4.81 -10.25
CA LEU A 70 -19.08 6.21 -10.62
C LEU A 70 -17.81 6.50 -11.42
N LYS A 71 -16.92 5.54 -11.65
CA LYS A 71 -15.62 5.70 -12.32
C LYS A 71 -14.78 6.83 -11.71
N VAL A 72 -14.81 6.94 -10.38
CA VAL A 72 -14.05 7.94 -9.63
C VAL A 72 -12.79 7.26 -9.07
N PRO A 73 -11.59 7.59 -9.56
CA PRO A 73 -10.36 7.18 -8.90
C PRO A 73 -10.21 7.92 -7.57
N LEU A 74 -9.53 7.28 -6.63
CA LEU A 74 -9.35 7.80 -5.27
C LEU A 74 -7.90 8.22 -5.04
N ALA A 75 -7.70 9.49 -4.71
CA ALA A 75 -6.45 10.01 -4.20
C ALA A 75 -6.47 9.95 -2.66
N CYS A 76 -5.46 9.35 -2.06
CA CYS A 76 -5.38 9.14 -0.63
C CYS A 76 -4.23 9.96 -0.06
N HIS A 77 -4.55 10.84 0.88
CA HIS A 77 -3.57 11.74 1.46
C HIS A 77 -3.83 11.93 2.96
N SER A 78 -2.85 11.59 3.81
CA SER A 78 -2.98 11.72 5.27
C SER A 78 -1.63 11.68 5.98
N PRO A 79 -1.35 12.60 6.91
CA PRO A 79 -0.13 12.52 7.69
C PRO A 79 -0.23 11.35 8.68
N SER A 80 0.86 10.63 8.92
CA SER A 80 0.95 9.64 10.02
C SER A 80 1.73 10.13 11.23
N MET A 81 2.12 11.42 11.26
CA MET A 81 2.77 12.04 12.42
C MET A 81 1.94 11.78 13.69
N GLY A 82 2.61 11.30 14.75
CA GLY A 82 1.94 10.83 15.97
C GLY A 82 1.66 9.32 16.01
N PHE A 83 1.95 8.56 14.94
CA PHE A 83 2.08 7.10 15.04
C PHE A 83 3.25 6.75 15.98
N SER A 84 3.24 5.53 16.50
CA SER A 84 4.17 5.08 17.56
C SER A 84 5.66 5.23 17.19
N ASP A 85 6.00 5.17 15.90
CA ASP A 85 7.37 5.28 15.39
C ASP A 85 7.77 6.72 14.99
N ARG A 86 6.86 7.70 15.12
CA ARG A 86 6.99 9.08 14.63
C ARG A 86 6.25 10.07 15.52
N ALA A 87 6.52 9.98 16.81
CA ALA A 87 5.90 10.78 17.88
C ALA A 87 6.93 11.51 18.75
N SER A 88 8.03 11.98 18.15
CA SER A 88 8.97 12.86 18.84
C SER A 88 8.29 14.15 19.27
N SER A 89 8.38 14.49 20.55
CA SER A 89 7.76 15.69 21.12
C SER A 89 8.48 16.98 20.79
N SER A 90 9.70 16.91 20.24
CA SER A 90 10.57 18.08 20.04
C SER A 90 11.20 18.19 18.66
N ASN A 91 10.95 17.24 17.75
CA ASN A 91 11.56 17.24 16.43
C ASN A 91 10.50 16.97 15.35
N TYR A 92 10.11 18.02 14.65
CA TYR A 92 9.16 17.95 13.54
C TYR A 92 9.68 17.06 12.40
N MET A 93 10.95 17.21 12.01
CA MET A 93 11.54 16.43 10.91
C MET A 93 11.57 14.93 11.22
N PHE A 94 11.84 14.55 12.46
CA PHE A 94 11.72 13.16 12.89
C PHE A 94 10.31 12.59 12.63
N ASN A 95 9.27 13.40 12.89
CA ASN A 95 7.89 12.97 12.67
C ASN A 95 7.52 13.00 11.19
N HIS A 96 8.02 13.99 10.45
CA HIS A 96 7.71 14.27 9.05
C HIS A 96 8.32 13.22 8.12
N CYS A 97 9.58 12.81 8.31
CA CYS A 97 10.25 11.88 7.41
C CYS A 97 9.45 10.56 7.24
N GLY A 98 9.01 10.28 6.01
CA GLY A 98 8.25 9.08 5.64
C GLY A 98 6.83 9.00 6.19
N HIS A 99 6.25 10.10 6.68
CA HIS A 99 4.92 10.03 7.30
C HIS A 99 3.79 9.74 6.30
N PHE A 100 3.81 10.31 5.09
CA PHE A 100 2.83 9.97 4.05
C PHE A 100 3.05 8.54 3.53
N ALA A 101 4.31 8.13 3.38
CA ALA A 101 4.67 6.75 3.01
C ALA A 101 4.03 5.71 3.96
N ALA A 102 4.09 5.96 5.27
CA ALA A 102 3.53 5.05 6.28
C ALA A 102 1.98 5.00 6.25
N SER A 103 1.29 6.10 5.96
CA SER A 103 -0.17 6.09 5.86
C SER A 103 -0.63 5.41 4.58
N GLY A 104 0.07 5.62 3.46
CA GLY A 104 -0.18 4.95 2.19
C GLY A 104 0.04 3.44 2.27
N ASP A 105 1.17 3.01 2.85
CA ASP A 105 1.49 1.61 3.13
C ASP A 105 0.39 0.91 3.96
N LEU A 106 -0.07 1.58 5.02
CA LEU A 106 -1.13 1.07 5.86
C LEU A 106 -2.43 0.82 5.07
N LEU A 107 -2.87 1.79 4.27
CA LEU A 107 -4.07 1.64 3.46
C LEU A 107 -3.91 0.52 2.43
N ALA A 108 -2.84 0.55 1.62
CA ALA A 108 -2.59 -0.46 0.59
C ALA A 108 -2.60 -1.88 1.16
N ARG A 109 -1.87 -2.10 2.26
CA ARG A 109 -1.83 -3.38 2.96
C ARG A 109 -3.21 -3.79 3.46
N SER A 110 -3.96 -2.86 4.05
CA SER A 110 -5.31 -3.12 4.56
C SER A 110 -6.28 -3.53 3.46
N LEU A 111 -6.27 -2.82 2.32
CA LEU A 111 -7.13 -3.14 1.17
C LEU A 111 -6.77 -4.47 0.53
N PHE A 112 -5.47 -4.75 0.35
CA PHE A 112 -4.97 -6.00 -0.24
C PHE A 112 -5.35 -7.21 0.61
N PHE A 113 -4.95 -7.25 1.89
CA PHE A 113 -5.28 -8.36 2.79
C PHE A 113 -6.77 -8.40 3.15
N GLY A 114 -7.47 -7.27 3.08
CA GLY A 114 -8.93 -7.22 3.19
C GLY A 114 -9.66 -7.81 1.99
N GLY A 115 -8.95 -8.10 0.88
CA GLY A 115 -9.52 -8.63 -0.37
C GLY A 115 -10.29 -7.61 -1.21
N VAL A 116 -10.13 -6.31 -0.92
CA VAL A 116 -10.82 -5.23 -1.63
C VAL A 116 -10.39 -5.20 -3.09
N THR A 117 -9.09 -5.32 -3.37
CA THR A 117 -8.52 -5.36 -4.72
C THR A 117 -9.04 -6.53 -5.56
N LYS A 118 -9.34 -7.66 -4.91
CA LYS A 118 -9.97 -8.82 -5.55
C LYS A 118 -11.44 -8.59 -5.86
N ARG A 119 -12.20 -7.99 -4.92
CA ARG A 119 -13.64 -7.74 -5.09
C ARG A 119 -13.92 -6.60 -6.07
N PHE A 120 -13.01 -5.63 -6.15
CA PHE A 120 -13.11 -4.43 -6.98
C PHE A 120 -11.83 -4.24 -7.82
N PRO A 121 -11.58 -5.10 -8.82
CA PRO A 121 -10.36 -5.05 -9.63
C PRO A 121 -10.25 -3.77 -10.46
N GLU A 122 -11.37 -3.09 -10.78
CA GLU A 122 -11.35 -1.78 -11.45
C GLU A 122 -11.06 -0.60 -10.52
N LEU A 123 -10.95 -0.80 -9.19
CA LEU A 123 -10.62 0.28 -8.27
C LEU A 123 -9.22 0.84 -8.56
N ARG A 124 -9.06 2.16 -8.52
CA ARG A 124 -7.76 2.82 -8.64
C ARG A 124 -7.54 3.71 -7.43
N VAL A 125 -6.42 3.49 -6.75
CA VAL A 125 -6.04 4.18 -5.52
C VAL A 125 -4.65 4.78 -5.70
N ALA A 126 -4.57 6.11 -5.67
CA ALA A 126 -3.32 6.84 -5.63
C ALA A 126 -2.96 7.15 -4.17
N LEU A 127 -1.75 6.81 -3.76
CA LEU A 127 -1.20 7.03 -2.43
C LEU A 127 -0.17 8.15 -2.55
N LEU A 128 -0.55 9.37 -2.17
CA LEU A 128 0.18 10.58 -2.52
C LEU A 128 1.32 10.92 -1.54
N GLU A 129 2.33 11.63 -2.03
CA GLU A 129 3.45 12.24 -1.28
C GLU A 129 4.30 11.25 -0.45
N GLY A 130 4.13 9.94 -0.69
CA GLY A 130 4.80 8.87 0.06
C GLY A 130 6.04 8.31 -0.62
N GLY A 131 6.24 8.62 -1.91
CA GLY A 131 7.25 8.00 -2.76
C GLY A 131 6.93 6.55 -3.11
N VAL A 132 7.47 6.07 -4.23
CA VAL A 132 7.22 4.70 -4.70
C VAL A 132 8.03 3.64 -3.95
N ALA A 133 9.08 4.03 -3.24
CA ALA A 133 9.94 3.11 -2.51
C ALA A 133 9.18 2.23 -1.50
N VAL A 134 8.16 2.80 -0.83
CA VAL A 134 7.33 2.03 0.10
C VAL A 134 6.42 1.03 -0.64
N GLY A 135 5.95 1.37 -1.84
CA GLY A 135 5.18 0.49 -2.70
C GLY A 135 5.99 -0.68 -3.24
N VAL A 136 7.21 -0.41 -3.71
CA VAL A 136 8.19 -1.44 -4.13
C VAL A 136 8.48 -2.40 -3.00
N ARG A 137 8.76 -1.88 -1.79
CA ARG A 137 8.98 -2.70 -0.61
C ARG A 137 7.76 -3.55 -0.27
N LEU A 138 6.56 -2.97 -0.25
CA LEU A 138 5.33 -3.69 0.08
C LEU A 138 5.07 -4.80 -0.95
N TYR A 139 5.19 -4.51 -2.25
CA TYR A 139 5.06 -5.52 -3.31
C TYR A 139 6.04 -6.68 -3.13
N GLY A 140 7.32 -6.38 -2.93
CA GLY A 140 8.35 -7.38 -2.68
C GLY A 140 8.06 -8.23 -1.44
N ASP A 141 7.58 -7.59 -0.37
CA ASP A 141 7.17 -8.29 0.85
C ASP A 141 5.98 -9.22 0.58
N LEU A 142 4.92 -8.77 -0.10
CA LEU A 142 3.75 -9.60 -0.42
C LEU A 142 4.16 -10.86 -1.19
N VAL A 143 4.97 -10.73 -2.25
CA VAL A 143 5.46 -11.86 -3.04
C VAL A 143 6.33 -12.80 -2.19
N ALA A 144 7.28 -12.24 -1.42
CA ALA A 144 8.16 -13.04 -0.58
C ALA A 144 7.40 -13.80 0.52
N ARG A 145 6.35 -13.22 1.10
CA ARG A 145 5.52 -13.85 2.13
C ARG A 145 4.58 -14.88 1.52
N TRP A 146 3.99 -14.61 0.36
CA TRP A 146 3.17 -15.57 -0.36
C TRP A 146 3.93 -16.87 -0.67
N ASN A 147 5.15 -16.75 -1.16
CA ASN A 147 6.00 -17.91 -1.50
C ASN A 147 6.42 -18.75 -0.29
N LYS A 148 6.19 -18.26 0.93
CA LYS A 148 6.48 -18.97 2.19
C LYS A 148 5.21 -19.45 2.89
N ARG A 149 4.22 -18.57 3.01
CA ARG A 149 3.04 -18.73 3.89
C ARG A 149 1.72 -18.36 3.21
N GLY A 150 1.66 -18.43 1.89
CA GLY A 150 0.44 -18.22 1.12
C GLY A 150 -0.10 -19.52 0.53
N GLY A 151 -1.39 -19.79 0.73
CA GLY A 151 -2.09 -20.93 0.16
C GLY A 151 -1.30 -22.26 0.23
N PRO A 152 -1.01 -22.91 -0.92
CA PRO A 152 -0.33 -24.22 -0.93
C PRO A 152 1.10 -24.18 -0.36
N ASN A 153 1.74 -23.02 -0.26
CA ASN A 153 3.11 -22.90 0.25
C ASN A 153 3.19 -23.16 1.77
N MET A 154 2.09 -22.96 2.50
CA MET A 154 2.04 -23.18 3.95
C MET A 154 2.35 -24.62 4.36
N ALA A 155 2.01 -25.60 3.51
CA ALA A 155 2.27 -27.01 3.80
C ALA A 155 3.76 -27.31 4.04
N ARG A 156 4.68 -26.51 3.46
CA ARG A 156 6.13 -26.61 3.71
C ARG A 156 6.54 -26.17 5.11
N LEU A 157 5.73 -25.33 5.74
CA LEU A 157 5.93 -24.80 7.09
C LEU A 157 5.12 -25.58 8.13
N ASN A 158 4.47 -26.69 7.75
CA ASN A 158 3.73 -27.51 8.71
C ASN A 158 4.70 -28.02 9.79
N PRO A 159 4.49 -27.70 11.08
CA PRO A 159 5.36 -28.14 12.16
C PRO A 159 5.43 -29.67 12.30
N ASP A 160 4.42 -30.40 11.85
CA ASP A 160 4.42 -31.87 11.85
C ASP A 160 5.44 -32.46 10.86
N ASN A 161 5.97 -31.67 9.92
CA ASN A 161 7.03 -32.11 9.02
C ASN A 161 8.42 -32.17 9.70
N ILE A 162 8.57 -31.69 10.94
CA ILE A 162 9.85 -31.70 11.65
C ILE A 162 10.15 -33.11 12.16
N ASP A 163 11.29 -33.68 11.73
CA ASP A 163 11.84 -34.89 12.34
C ASP A 163 12.40 -34.54 13.73
N ARG A 164 11.56 -34.74 14.75
CA ARG A 164 11.88 -34.43 16.14
C ARG A 164 13.04 -35.24 16.68
N VAL A 165 13.19 -36.48 16.23
CA VAL A 165 14.29 -37.37 16.66
C VAL A 165 15.60 -36.82 16.12
N ARG A 166 15.66 -36.54 14.82
CA ARG A 166 16.86 -35.99 14.18
C ARG A 166 17.21 -34.59 14.71
N TYR A 167 16.21 -33.76 14.97
CA TYR A 167 16.41 -32.45 15.57
C TYR A 167 17.05 -32.55 16.96
N ALA A 168 16.57 -33.45 17.82
CA ALA A 168 17.14 -33.71 19.14
C ALA A 168 18.59 -34.23 19.06
N GLU A 169 18.88 -35.16 18.14
CA GLU A 169 20.24 -35.68 17.90
C GLU A 169 21.22 -34.57 17.49
N LEU A 170 20.80 -33.67 16.60
CA LEU A 170 21.63 -32.56 16.13
C LEU A 170 21.93 -31.57 17.27
N ILE A 171 20.95 -31.28 18.11
CA ILE A 171 21.18 -30.45 19.31
C ILE A 171 22.13 -31.15 20.28
N ALA A 172 21.95 -32.43 20.56
CA ALA A 172 22.85 -33.17 21.46
C ALA A 172 24.28 -33.23 20.94
N THR A 173 24.46 -33.31 19.61
CA THR A 173 25.78 -33.44 18.97
C THR A 173 26.49 -32.10 18.81
N TYR A 174 25.77 -31.05 18.41
CA TYR A 174 26.37 -29.77 17.99
C TYR A 174 25.96 -28.57 18.84
N GLY A 175 24.90 -28.68 19.64
CA GLY A 175 24.34 -27.60 20.44
C GLY A 175 24.63 -27.76 21.92
N SER A 176 25.91 -27.82 22.31
CA SER A 176 26.34 -27.99 23.71
C SER A 176 25.66 -26.99 24.66
N ASP A 177 25.39 -25.78 24.19
CA ASP A 177 24.69 -24.75 24.97
C ASP A 177 23.17 -24.96 25.02
N LEU A 178 22.60 -25.62 24.01
CA LEU A 178 21.17 -25.91 23.88
C LEU A 178 20.76 -27.22 24.54
N ALA A 179 21.73 -28.08 24.91
CA ALA A 179 21.50 -29.34 25.63
C ALA A 179 20.85 -29.17 27.01
N ARG A 180 20.78 -27.94 27.54
CA ARG A 180 20.05 -27.59 28.77
C ARG A 180 18.53 -27.58 28.61
N PHE A 181 18.02 -27.58 27.38
CA PHE A 181 16.60 -27.63 27.07
C PHE A 181 16.21 -29.04 26.65
N SER A 182 15.01 -29.47 27.03
CA SER A 182 14.44 -30.74 26.55
C SER A 182 14.14 -30.68 25.05
N PRO A 183 14.11 -31.84 24.36
CA PRO A 183 13.68 -31.92 22.96
C PRO A 183 12.32 -31.26 22.69
N ASP A 184 11.37 -31.37 23.62
CA ASP A 184 10.05 -30.78 23.49
C ASP A 184 10.08 -29.25 23.65
N GLU A 185 10.91 -28.70 24.55
CA GLU A 185 11.10 -27.24 24.68
C GLU A 185 11.74 -26.66 23.42
N LEU A 186 12.74 -27.34 22.86
CA LEU A 186 13.39 -26.92 21.62
C LEU A 186 12.44 -27.01 20.44
N ALA A 187 11.68 -28.10 20.31
CA ALA A 187 10.66 -28.24 19.27
C ALA A 187 9.53 -27.20 19.41
N SER A 188 9.16 -26.83 20.64
CA SER A 188 8.19 -25.76 20.92
C SER A 188 8.74 -24.37 20.58
N SER A 189 10.06 -24.16 20.71
CA SER A 189 10.73 -22.89 20.37
C SER A 189 10.76 -22.58 18.88
N LEU A 190 10.52 -23.57 18.02
CA LEU A 190 10.43 -23.40 16.56
C LEU A 190 9.17 -22.65 16.10
N GLY A 191 8.39 -22.09 17.03
CA GLY A 191 7.23 -21.24 16.70
C GLY A 191 6.09 -22.02 16.07
N THR A 192 5.99 -23.31 16.36
CA THR A 192 5.03 -24.29 15.80
C THR A 192 3.58 -24.09 16.30
N GLY A 193 3.23 -22.85 16.65
CA GLY A 193 1.95 -22.48 17.22
C GLY A 193 0.76 -22.76 16.30
N ARG A 194 -0.42 -22.87 16.93
CA ARG A 194 -1.75 -23.25 16.40
C ARG A 194 -2.25 -22.50 15.15
N ASP A 195 -1.51 -21.53 14.62
CA ASP A 195 -1.84 -20.71 13.44
C ASP A 195 -1.12 -21.15 12.15
N ALA A 196 -0.37 -22.26 12.18
CA ALA A 196 0.37 -22.77 11.02
C ALA A 196 -0.52 -23.08 9.79
N GLU A 197 -1.81 -23.35 10.00
CA GLU A 197 -2.78 -23.65 8.94
C GLU A 197 -3.57 -22.43 8.47
N ARG A 198 -3.44 -21.27 9.13
CA ARG A 198 -4.19 -20.07 8.76
C ARG A 198 -3.57 -19.39 7.54
N ASP A 199 -4.28 -19.44 6.40
CA ASP A 199 -3.94 -18.69 5.19
C ASP A 199 -4.31 -17.22 5.31
N ASP A 200 -3.35 -16.39 5.75
CA ASP A 200 -3.56 -14.94 5.87
C ASP A 200 -3.74 -14.24 4.52
N PHE A 201 -3.42 -14.89 3.40
CA PHE A 201 -3.71 -14.38 2.07
C PHE A 201 -5.11 -14.74 1.58
N GLY A 202 -5.85 -15.61 2.28
CA GLY A 202 -7.10 -16.19 1.79
C GLY A 202 -8.14 -15.15 1.33
N ARG A 203 -8.24 -14.01 2.01
CA ARG A 203 -9.14 -12.90 1.64
C ARG A 203 -8.70 -12.16 0.37
N SER A 204 -7.39 -11.96 0.18
CA SER A 204 -6.83 -11.39 -1.06
C SER A 204 -7.11 -12.29 -2.27
N GLY A 205 -7.21 -13.60 -2.01
CA GLY A 205 -7.63 -14.61 -2.98
C GLY A 205 -6.71 -14.77 -4.19
N VAL A 206 -5.47 -14.30 -4.06
CA VAL A 206 -4.35 -14.61 -4.96
C VAL A 206 -4.02 -16.10 -4.87
N ARG A 207 -3.54 -16.67 -5.98
CA ARG A 207 -3.13 -18.08 -6.08
C ARG A 207 -1.69 -18.22 -6.57
N SER A 208 -1.04 -17.13 -6.95
CA SER A 208 0.35 -17.10 -7.38
C SER A 208 0.98 -15.72 -7.14
N SER A 209 2.29 -15.61 -7.40
CA SER A 209 2.99 -14.32 -7.33
C SER A 209 2.54 -13.37 -8.45
N GLU A 210 2.13 -13.92 -9.60
CA GLU A 210 1.58 -13.18 -10.73
C GLU A 210 0.23 -12.56 -10.37
N ASP A 211 -0.65 -13.28 -9.65
CA ASP A 211 -1.91 -12.70 -9.15
C ASP A 211 -1.62 -11.50 -8.22
N ILE A 212 -0.55 -11.55 -7.41
CA ILE A 212 -0.13 -10.42 -6.56
C ILE A 212 0.32 -9.25 -7.42
N ARG A 213 1.21 -9.48 -8.39
CA ARG A 213 1.67 -8.45 -9.35
C ARG A 213 0.48 -7.78 -10.03
N ASP A 214 -0.41 -8.58 -10.59
CA ASP A 214 -1.51 -8.08 -11.42
C ASP A 214 -2.50 -7.27 -10.58
N GLN A 215 -2.90 -7.75 -9.39
CA GLN A 215 -3.74 -6.95 -8.48
C GLN A 215 -3.01 -5.69 -8.02
N PHE A 216 -1.79 -5.83 -7.49
CA PHE A 216 -1.07 -4.73 -6.86
C PHE A 216 -0.75 -3.60 -7.85
N CYS A 217 -0.19 -3.93 -9.02
CA CYS A 217 0.19 -2.98 -10.05
C CYS A 217 -1.01 -2.44 -10.86
N THR A 218 -2.20 -3.03 -10.71
CA THR A 218 -3.43 -2.48 -11.31
C THR A 218 -4.14 -1.50 -10.38
N ASN A 219 -4.17 -1.81 -9.08
CA ASN A 219 -4.98 -1.06 -8.13
C ASN A 219 -4.24 0.11 -7.47
N PHE A 220 -2.93 0.01 -7.25
CA PHE A 220 -2.16 0.99 -6.46
C PHE A 220 -1.20 1.82 -7.32
N TYR A 221 -1.26 3.14 -7.13
CA TYR A 221 -0.40 4.14 -7.75
C TYR A 221 0.29 4.93 -6.65
N TRP A 222 1.59 5.18 -6.80
CA TRP A 222 2.43 5.74 -5.74
C TRP A 222 2.91 7.12 -6.16
N GLY A 223 2.39 8.15 -5.48
CA GLY A 223 2.76 9.55 -5.69
C GLY A 223 4.16 9.81 -5.19
N CYS A 224 5.00 10.33 -6.07
CA CYS A 224 6.38 10.70 -5.81
C CYS A 224 6.56 12.17 -6.15
N GLU A 225 7.34 12.87 -5.34
CA GLU A 225 7.80 14.20 -5.71
C GLU A 225 8.68 14.13 -6.95
N ALA A 226 8.81 15.27 -7.63
CA ALA A 226 9.54 15.41 -8.88
C ALA A 226 10.99 14.90 -8.77
N ASP A 227 11.67 15.26 -7.70
CA ASP A 227 13.10 15.06 -7.48
C ASP A 227 13.43 13.75 -6.75
N ASP A 228 12.45 12.87 -6.47
CA ASP A 228 12.69 11.64 -5.71
C ASP A 228 13.57 10.65 -6.49
N PRO A 229 14.85 10.44 -6.11
CA PRO A 229 15.74 9.54 -6.84
C PRO A 229 15.32 8.06 -6.69
N LEU A 230 14.47 7.73 -5.72
CA LEU A 230 13.96 6.38 -5.53
C LEU A 230 12.87 6.00 -6.54
N VAL A 231 12.45 6.91 -7.42
CA VAL A 231 11.53 6.54 -8.52
C VAL A 231 12.13 5.44 -9.40
N GLY A 232 13.45 5.43 -9.61
CA GLY A 232 14.13 4.42 -10.42
C GLY A 232 13.91 2.96 -9.97
N ILE A 233 13.77 2.71 -8.67
CA ILE A 233 13.55 1.33 -8.16
C ILE A 233 12.17 0.78 -8.53
N ALA A 234 11.21 1.63 -8.91
CA ALA A 234 9.91 1.18 -9.40
C ALA A 234 10.01 0.47 -10.76
N PHE A 235 11.04 0.76 -11.55
CA PHE A 235 11.21 0.28 -12.92
C PHE A 235 12.32 -0.77 -13.06
N ASP A 236 13.14 -0.99 -12.02
CA ASP A 236 14.28 -1.90 -12.09
C ASP A 236 13.85 -3.39 -11.98
N PRO A 237 13.98 -4.19 -13.06
CA PRO A 237 13.55 -5.59 -13.06
C PRO A 237 14.46 -6.50 -12.22
N ARG A 238 15.62 -6.02 -11.77
CA ARG A 238 16.56 -6.77 -10.92
C ARG A 238 16.08 -6.82 -9.47
N VAL A 239 15.34 -5.80 -9.03
CA VAL A 239 14.86 -5.69 -7.64
C VAL A 239 13.40 -6.11 -7.49
N ASN A 240 12.56 -5.84 -8.50
CA ASN A 240 11.14 -6.15 -8.43
C ASN A 240 10.86 -7.59 -8.83
N PRO A 241 10.26 -8.43 -7.95
CA PRO A 241 9.86 -9.79 -8.31
C PRO A 241 9.04 -9.82 -9.60
N LEU A 242 9.26 -10.85 -10.42
CA LEU A 242 8.64 -11.00 -11.75
C LEU A 242 8.96 -9.86 -12.74
N GLY A 243 9.99 -9.05 -12.48
CA GLY A 243 10.34 -7.90 -13.30
C GLY A 243 9.24 -6.83 -13.34
N ALA A 244 8.41 -6.76 -12.29
CA ALA A 244 7.27 -5.86 -12.26
C ALA A 244 7.70 -4.39 -12.29
N ARG A 245 6.93 -3.56 -13.00
CA ARG A 245 7.00 -2.10 -12.90
C ARG A 245 5.93 -1.64 -11.91
N VAL A 246 6.34 -1.14 -10.74
CA VAL A 246 5.39 -0.62 -9.74
C VAL A 246 4.90 0.75 -10.21
N PRO A 247 3.58 1.04 -10.24
CA PRO A 247 3.09 2.29 -10.84
C PRO A 247 3.46 3.54 -10.01
N ALA A 248 4.61 4.14 -10.30
CA ALA A 248 4.98 5.47 -9.83
C ALA A 248 4.23 6.55 -10.63
N ILE A 249 3.75 7.59 -9.95
CA ILE A 249 3.17 8.78 -10.58
C ILE A 249 3.84 10.02 -10.01
N MET A 250 4.14 10.98 -10.89
CA MET A 250 4.66 12.28 -10.48
C MET A 250 3.55 13.12 -9.79
N GLY A 251 3.87 13.66 -8.62
CA GLY A 251 3.20 14.79 -7.98
C GLY A 251 4.12 16.01 -8.02
N SER A 252 3.54 17.21 -8.11
CA SER A 252 4.32 18.46 -8.14
C SER A 252 4.32 19.21 -6.80
N ASP A 253 3.52 18.73 -5.83
CA ASP A 253 3.16 19.36 -4.55
C ASP A 253 3.22 20.91 -4.51
N ILE A 254 2.62 21.54 -5.53
CA ILE A 254 2.72 22.99 -5.72
C ILE A 254 2.03 23.70 -4.55
N GLY A 255 2.81 24.53 -3.85
CA GLY A 255 2.36 25.28 -2.68
C GLY A 255 2.88 24.72 -1.35
N HIS A 256 3.60 23.60 -1.39
CA HIS A 256 4.35 23.09 -0.24
C HIS A 256 5.72 23.78 -0.10
N TRP A 257 6.36 23.61 1.07
CA TRP A 257 7.54 24.40 1.44
C TRP A 257 8.85 23.87 0.83
N ASP A 258 8.86 22.64 0.34
CA ASP A 258 9.97 22.01 -0.38
C ASP A 258 9.90 22.24 -1.90
N VAL A 259 8.84 22.90 -2.40
CA VAL A 259 8.71 23.35 -3.79
C VAL A 259 8.77 24.89 -3.85
N PRO A 260 9.98 25.49 -3.80
CA PRO A 260 10.15 26.94 -3.71
C PRO A 260 9.83 27.68 -5.02
N ASP A 261 9.93 27.01 -6.18
CA ASP A 261 9.62 27.57 -7.50
C ASP A 261 8.58 26.71 -8.22
N PHE A 262 7.50 27.33 -8.67
CA PHE A 262 6.40 26.64 -9.36
C PHE A 262 6.74 26.19 -10.79
N SER A 263 7.84 26.67 -11.36
CA SER A 263 8.26 26.37 -12.73
C SER A 263 9.21 25.17 -12.84
N GLU A 264 9.82 24.76 -11.72
CA GLU A 264 10.88 23.74 -11.69
C GLU A 264 10.40 22.27 -11.63
N PRO A 265 9.21 21.88 -11.09
CA PRO A 265 8.93 20.46 -10.83
C PRO A 265 9.06 19.52 -12.04
N LEU A 266 8.67 19.95 -13.24
CA LEU A 266 8.81 19.09 -14.42
C LEU A 266 10.25 19.00 -14.93
N GLU A 267 11.03 20.07 -14.75
CA GLU A 267 12.47 20.10 -15.06
C GLU A 267 13.23 19.19 -14.08
N GLU A 268 12.96 19.29 -12.78
CA GLU A 268 13.54 18.43 -11.74
C GLU A 268 13.24 16.95 -11.99
N ALA A 269 12.01 16.62 -12.40
CA ALA A 269 11.66 15.25 -12.75
C ALA A 269 12.48 14.73 -13.95
N TRP A 270 12.84 15.59 -14.91
CA TRP A 270 13.67 15.21 -16.06
C TRP A 270 15.11 14.89 -15.65
N GLU A 271 15.61 15.46 -14.55
CA GLU A 271 16.95 15.14 -14.02
C GLU A 271 17.09 13.64 -13.68
N LEU A 272 16.00 12.94 -13.37
CA LEU A 272 16.02 11.48 -13.18
C LEU A 272 16.50 10.74 -14.44
N VAL A 273 16.21 11.28 -15.63
CA VAL A 273 16.72 10.77 -16.90
C VAL A 273 18.18 11.16 -17.10
N GLU A 274 18.52 12.42 -16.83
CA GLU A 274 19.89 12.93 -16.97
C GLU A 274 20.90 12.20 -16.06
N HIS A 275 20.46 11.84 -14.85
CA HIS A 275 21.22 11.05 -13.89
C HIS A 275 21.22 9.54 -14.19
N GLY A 276 20.50 9.09 -15.23
CA GLY A 276 20.43 7.69 -15.63
C GLY A 276 19.66 6.80 -14.64
N LEU A 277 18.78 7.40 -13.82
CA LEU A 277 17.87 6.67 -12.92
C LEU A 277 16.64 6.15 -13.66
N LEU A 278 16.21 6.87 -14.70
CA LEU A 278 15.16 6.47 -15.63
C LEU A 278 15.68 6.54 -17.08
N ASP A 279 15.10 5.72 -17.95
CA ASP A 279 15.12 5.98 -19.39
C ASP A 279 13.90 6.81 -19.82
N GLU A 280 13.85 7.27 -21.08
CA GLU A 280 12.74 8.09 -21.58
C GLU A 280 11.37 7.37 -21.55
N GLU A 281 11.35 6.04 -21.71
CA GLU A 281 10.11 5.25 -21.66
C GLU A 281 9.59 5.20 -20.22
N GLN A 282 10.48 4.96 -19.26
CA GLN A 282 10.16 4.95 -17.83
C GLN A 282 9.74 6.34 -17.35
N PHE A 283 10.41 7.40 -17.82
CA PHE A 283 10.01 8.77 -17.55
C PHE A 283 8.60 9.06 -18.08
N ARG A 284 8.30 8.66 -19.32
CA ARG A 284 6.94 8.74 -19.88
C ARG A 284 5.94 7.99 -19.02
N ASP A 285 6.28 6.80 -18.52
CA ASP A 285 5.41 6.05 -17.63
C ASP A 285 5.13 6.81 -16.31
N PHE A 286 6.16 7.41 -15.72
CA PHE A 286 6.10 8.17 -14.48
C PHE A 286 5.28 9.47 -14.58
N VAL A 287 5.50 10.28 -15.62
CA VAL A 287 4.86 11.60 -15.75
C VAL A 287 3.55 11.58 -16.56
N PHE A 288 3.26 10.49 -17.27
CA PHE A 288 2.11 10.42 -18.17
C PHE A 288 1.35 9.09 -18.13
N THR A 289 1.97 7.97 -18.55
CA THR A 289 1.22 6.71 -18.80
C THR A 289 0.49 6.22 -17.55
N ASN A 290 1.16 6.21 -16.39
CA ASN A 290 0.56 5.73 -15.16
C ASN A 290 -0.57 6.64 -14.66
N GLN A 291 -0.43 7.96 -14.85
CA GLN A 291 -1.51 8.92 -14.54
C GLN A 291 -2.72 8.72 -15.44
N VAL A 292 -2.51 8.45 -16.74
CA VAL A 292 -3.61 8.14 -17.66
C VAL A 292 -4.29 6.82 -17.28
N LYS A 293 -3.55 5.79 -16.86
CA LYS A 293 -4.15 4.52 -16.38
C LYS A 293 -4.95 4.70 -15.08
N LEU A 294 -4.50 5.59 -14.19
CA LEU A 294 -5.19 5.94 -12.94
C LEU A 294 -6.49 6.71 -13.22
N TYR A 295 -6.40 7.82 -13.95
CA TYR A 295 -7.52 8.73 -14.15
C TYR A 295 -8.46 8.34 -15.29
N GLY A 296 -7.95 7.60 -16.28
CA GLY A 296 -8.69 7.13 -17.45
C GLY A 296 -9.68 6.00 -17.21
N VAL A 297 -9.96 5.65 -15.95
CA VAL A 297 -11.11 4.77 -15.62
C VAL A 297 -12.44 5.37 -16.07
N ASP A 298 -12.52 6.69 -16.13
CA ASP A 298 -13.55 7.42 -16.84
C ASP A 298 -13.05 7.74 -18.26
N PRO A 299 -13.64 7.15 -19.32
CA PRO A 299 -13.23 7.43 -20.70
C PRO A 299 -13.33 8.91 -21.09
N ASP A 300 -14.15 9.68 -20.37
CA ASP A 300 -14.35 11.11 -20.61
C ASP A 300 -13.45 12.00 -19.73
N PHE A 301 -12.53 11.41 -18.95
CA PHE A 301 -11.69 12.16 -18.01
C PHE A 301 -10.87 13.25 -18.72
N PHE A 302 -10.26 12.91 -19.86
CA PHE A 302 -9.38 13.80 -20.63
C PHE A 302 -10.09 14.49 -21.81
N ARG A 303 -11.41 14.32 -21.96
CA ARG A 303 -12.18 14.93 -23.05
C ARG A 303 -12.08 16.46 -23.00
N GLY A 304 -11.79 17.07 -24.14
CA GLY A 304 -11.62 18.52 -24.31
C GLY A 304 -10.28 19.06 -23.81
N THR A 305 -9.35 18.20 -23.36
CA THR A 305 -8.00 18.61 -22.96
C THR A 305 -7.03 18.51 -24.13
N VAL A 306 -5.90 19.22 -24.04
CA VAL A 306 -4.84 19.16 -25.07
C VAL A 306 -4.20 17.78 -25.22
N ILE A 307 -4.37 16.90 -24.22
CA ILE A 307 -3.85 15.53 -24.19
C ILE A 307 -4.90 14.47 -24.53
N GLU A 308 -6.13 14.83 -24.93
CA GLU A 308 -7.23 13.87 -25.18
C GLU A 308 -6.80 12.72 -26.09
N SER A 309 -6.25 13.03 -27.27
CA SER A 309 -5.81 12.02 -28.24
C SER A 309 -4.66 11.15 -27.73
N ALA A 310 -3.73 11.75 -26.97
CA ALA A 310 -2.59 11.02 -26.41
C ALA A 310 -3.02 10.09 -25.28
N ALA A 311 -3.94 10.53 -24.43
CA ALA A 311 -4.50 9.72 -23.36
C ALA A 311 -5.35 8.57 -23.92
N ALA A 312 -6.16 8.83 -24.95
CA ALA A 312 -6.93 7.80 -25.64
C ALA A 312 -6.05 6.69 -26.22
N ALA A 313 -4.83 7.00 -26.68
CA ALA A 313 -3.90 6.00 -27.20
C ALA A 313 -3.28 5.08 -26.11
N VAL A 314 -3.41 5.41 -24.82
CA VAL A 314 -2.92 4.60 -23.70
C VAL A 314 -3.98 3.63 -23.17
N VAL A 315 -5.26 4.03 -23.21
CA VAL A 315 -6.38 3.25 -22.65
C VAL A 315 -7.07 2.33 -23.66
N ASN A 316 -6.79 2.49 -24.96
CA ASN A 316 -7.34 1.68 -26.06
C ASN A 316 -6.45 0.49 -26.43
#